data_AF-A0A832B7Z6-F1
#
_entry.id   AF-A0A832B7Z6-F1
#
_cell.length_a   1.000
_cell.length_b   1.000
_cell.length_c   1.000
_cell.angle_alpha   90.00
_cell.angle_beta   90.00
_cell.angle_gamma   90.00
#
_symmetry.space_group_name_H-M   'P 1'
#
loop_
_entity.id
_entity.type
_entity.pdbx_description
1 polymer ?
#
loop_
_entity_poly.entity_id
_entity_poly.type
_entity_poly.pdbx_seq_one_letter_code
_entity_poly.pdbx_strand_id
1 'polypeptide(L)'
;MQLSSKAKKIVNQITSNVKLGDLRKIAKDIKKDHELALELWSTRKFLPRQLAILLMDNKLLSQDVIDKLDKDMQDHPLDERNQLMDWLMANQLSKDRKTISLMESWENSPSSLQRRIFWYYQARLRWLGQTPPPNTEQLLSAIERQIEKEKPEVQWAMNFTAGWIGVFDKKYRARCIEVGNKTGLYKGEMVSKGCTPNYLPDFIAIESKKRNL
;
A
#
# COMPACT_ATOMS: atom_id res chain seq x y z
N MET A 1 -1.45 -18.35 -20.42
CA MET A 1 -2.39 -17.78 -21.40
C MET A 1 -1.61 -17.33 -22.63
N GLN A 2 -2.13 -17.52 -23.84
CA GLN A 2 -1.48 -17.01 -25.03
C GLN A 2 -1.76 -15.50 -25.16
N LEU A 3 -0.71 -14.69 -25.25
CA LEU A 3 -0.85 -13.24 -25.42
C LEU A 3 -1.36 -12.89 -26.83
N SER A 4 -2.31 -11.97 -26.89
CA SER A 4 -2.76 -11.28 -28.09
C SER A 4 -1.62 -10.49 -28.74
N SER A 5 -1.76 -10.17 -30.03
CA SER A 5 -0.79 -9.34 -30.75
C SER A 5 -0.62 -7.95 -30.09
N LYS A 6 -1.71 -7.40 -29.54
CA LYS A 6 -1.70 -6.14 -28.79
C LYS A 6 -0.86 -6.27 -27.51
N ALA A 7 -1.12 -7.30 -26.70
CA ALA A 7 -0.37 -7.54 -25.46
C ALA A 7 1.12 -7.78 -25.72
N LYS A 8 1.46 -8.59 -26.73
CA LYS A 8 2.86 -8.83 -27.14
C LYS A 8 3.58 -7.53 -27.50
N LYS A 9 2.95 -6.67 -28.30
CA LYS A 9 3.53 -5.37 -28.68
C LYS A 9 3.81 -4.49 -27.47
N ILE A 10 2.87 -4.41 -26.54
CA ILE A 10 3.02 -3.61 -25.30
C ILE A 10 4.12 -4.19 -24.43
N VAL A 11 4.15 -5.51 -24.20
CA VAL A 11 5.18 -6.16 -23.39
C VAL A 11 6.57 -5.91 -23.98
N ASN A 12 6.72 -5.93 -25.30
CA ASN A 12 8.00 -5.65 -25.96
C ASN A 12 8.44 -4.18 -25.84
N GLN A 13 7.51 -3.25 -25.59
CA GLN A 13 7.82 -1.84 -25.32
C GLN A 13 8.26 -1.61 -23.87
N ILE A 14 7.90 -2.50 -22.94
CA ILE A 14 8.24 -2.38 -21.52
C ILE A 14 9.60 -3.02 -21.26
N THR A 15 10.66 -2.22 -21.35
CA THR A 15 12.02 -2.61 -20.97
C THR A 15 12.29 -2.35 -19.49
N SER A 16 13.40 -2.87 -18.95
CA SER A 16 13.80 -2.69 -17.54
C SER A 16 13.99 -1.22 -17.11
N ASN A 17 14.17 -0.31 -18.07
CA ASN A 17 14.48 1.09 -17.81
C ASN A 17 13.23 1.98 -17.79
N VAL A 18 12.05 1.42 -18.06
CA VAL A 18 10.78 2.14 -18.07
C VAL A 18 10.45 2.60 -16.65
N LYS A 19 10.21 3.91 -16.50
CA LYS A 19 9.81 4.51 -15.23
C LYS A 19 8.30 4.42 -15.03
N LEU A 20 7.84 4.52 -13.78
CA LEU A 20 6.40 4.56 -13.45
C LEU A 20 5.64 5.66 -14.21
N GLY A 21 6.28 6.82 -14.45
CA GLY A 21 5.70 7.91 -15.24
C GLY A 21 5.42 7.53 -16.70
N ASP A 22 6.27 6.69 -17.29
CA ASP A 22 6.09 6.22 -18.66
C ASP A 22 5.02 5.13 -18.75
N LEU A 23 4.92 4.24 -17.74
CA LEU A 23 3.79 3.32 -17.62
C LEU A 23 2.46 4.08 -17.54
N ARG A 24 2.40 5.20 -16.82
CA ARG A 24 1.21 6.06 -16.77
C ARG A 24 0.87 6.68 -18.12
N LYS A 25 1.86 7.06 -18.94
CA LYS A 25 1.62 7.55 -20.31
C LYS A 25 1.03 6.45 -21.19
N ILE A 26 1.63 5.25 -21.18
CA ILE A 26 1.13 4.09 -21.91
C ILE A 26 -0.30 3.77 -21.48
N ALA A 27 -0.58 3.76 -20.18
CA ALA A 27 -1.92 3.52 -19.66
C ALA A 27 -2.94 4.58 -20.09
N LYS A 28 -2.52 5.85 -20.17
CA LYS A 28 -3.39 6.94 -20.64
C LYS A 28 -3.82 6.75 -22.09
N ASP A 29 -2.92 6.27 -22.94
CA ASP A 29 -3.21 6.05 -24.36
C ASP A 29 -4.12 4.84 -24.57
N ILE A 30 -3.89 3.75 -23.82
CA ILE A 30 -4.71 2.53 -23.88
C ILE A 30 -6.08 2.74 -23.22
N LYS A 31 -6.13 3.53 -22.14
CA LYS A 31 -7.29 3.67 -21.24
C LYS A 31 -7.64 2.34 -20.56
N LYS A 32 -8.83 2.27 -19.98
CA LYS A 32 -9.31 1.07 -19.28
C LYS A 32 -9.52 -0.09 -20.26
N ASP A 33 -8.90 -1.23 -20.00
CA ASP A 33 -8.99 -2.45 -20.81
C ASP A 33 -8.67 -3.65 -19.91
N HIS A 34 -9.72 -4.25 -19.31
CA HIS A 34 -9.54 -5.27 -18.27
C HIS A 34 -9.03 -6.60 -18.84
N GLU A 35 -9.46 -6.99 -20.05
CA GLU A 35 -8.98 -8.21 -20.69
C GLU A 35 -7.47 -8.10 -20.98
N LEU A 36 -7.04 -6.98 -21.57
CA LEU A 36 -5.63 -6.69 -21.76
C LEU A 36 -4.87 -6.64 -20.44
N ALA A 37 -5.46 -6.08 -19.38
CA ALA A 37 -4.84 -6.07 -18.05
C ALA A 37 -4.54 -7.49 -17.57
N LEU A 38 -5.48 -8.43 -17.72
CA LEU A 38 -5.29 -9.84 -17.34
C LEU A 38 -4.23 -10.54 -18.21
N GLU A 39 -4.17 -10.21 -19.51
CA GLU A 39 -3.08 -10.66 -20.38
C GLU A 39 -1.72 -10.19 -19.87
N LEU A 40 -1.55 -8.90 -19.61
CA LEU A 40 -0.32 -8.31 -19.09
C LEU A 40 0.04 -8.89 -17.72
N TRP A 41 -0.96 -9.09 -16.87
CA TRP A 41 -0.79 -9.69 -15.54
C TRP A 41 -0.23 -11.12 -15.62
N SER A 42 -0.73 -11.91 -16.57
CA SER A 42 -0.32 -13.31 -16.79
C SER A 42 1.13 -13.47 -17.22
N THR A 43 1.82 -12.38 -17.62
CA THR A 43 3.23 -12.42 -17.99
C THR A 43 4.17 -12.68 -16.80
N ARG A 44 3.67 -12.51 -15.56
CA ARG A 44 4.44 -12.61 -14.30
C ARG A 44 5.60 -11.63 -14.17
N LYS A 45 5.73 -10.69 -15.11
CA LYS A 45 6.77 -9.66 -15.09
C LYS A 45 6.28 -8.44 -14.29
N PHE A 46 7.17 -7.87 -13.48
CA PHE A 46 6.85 -6.79 -12.56
C PHE A 46 6.25 -5.54 -13.25
N LEU A 47 6.96 -4.97 -14.23
CA LEU A 47 6.50 -3.75 -14.92
C LEU A 47 5.20 -3.97 -15.74
N PRO A 48 5.02 -5.08 -16.49
CA PRO A 48 3.74 -5.41 -17.08
C PRO A 48 2.59 -5.56 -16.07
N ARG A 49 2.83 -6.13 -14.89
CA ARG A 49 1.81 -6.18 -13.81
C ARG A 49 1.48 -4.80 -13.25
N GLN A 50 2.47 -3.90 -13.13
CA GLN A 50 2.21 -2.50 -12.77
C GLN A 50 1.36 -1.77 -13.82
N LEU A 51 1.60 -2.01 -15.11
CA LEU A 51 0.75 -1.49 -16.18
C LEU A 51 -0.65 -2.12 -16.12
N ALA A 52 -0.76 -3.43 -15.96
CA ALA A 52 -2.03 -4.14 -15.85
C ALA A 52 -2.94 -3.49 -14.80
N ILE A 53 -2.42 -3.23 -13.61
CA ILE A 53 -3.15 -2.55 -12.53
C ILE A 53 -3.72 -1.20 -12.99
N LEU A 54 -3.03 -0.44 -13.84
CA LEU A 54 -3.56 0.85 -14.34
C LEU A 54 -4.71 0.68 -15.34
N LEU A 55 -4.77 -0.46 -16.04
CA LEU A 55 -5.78 -0.73 -17.07
C LEU A 55 -7.01 -1.48 -16.53
N MET A 56 -6.92 -2.07 -15.34
CA MET A 56 -8.01 -2.83 -14.71
C MET A 56 -9.29 -1.99 -14.51
N ASP A 57 -10.45 -2.66 -14.58
CA ASP A 57 -11.71 -2.11 -14.11
C ASP A 57 -11.93 -2.48 -12.64
N ASN A 58 -11.92 -1.50 -11.74
CA ASN A 58 -12.20 -1.71 -10.32
C ASN A 58 -13.57 -2.36 -10.06
N LYS A 59 -14.55 -2.16 -10.95
CA LYS A 59 -15.88 -2.80 -10.83
C LYS A 59 -15.83 -4.32 -10.95
N LEU A 60 -14.79 -4.86 -11.57
CA LEU A 60 -14.56 -6.30 -11.75
C LEU A 60 -13.67 -6.91 -10.67
N LEU A 61 -13.18 -6.12 -9.71
CA LEU A 61 -12.37 -6.60 -8.59
C LEU A 61 -13.26 -7.09 -7.44
N SER A 62 -13.68 -8.36 -7.50
CA SER A 62 -14.23 -9.08 -6.35
C SER A 62 -13.11 -9.53 -5.40
N GLN A 63 -13.49 -9.98 -4.19
CA GLN A 63 -12.54 -10.58 -3.24
C GLN A 63 -11.77 -11.75 -3.89
N ASP A 64 -12.47 -12.69 -4.55
CA ASP A 64 -11.83 -13.82 -5.23
C ASP A 64 -10.83 -13.39 -6.32
N VAL A 65 -11.11 -12.31 -7.05
CA VAL A 65 -10.17 -11.77 -8.04
C VAL A 65 -8.96 -11.18 -7.33
N ILE A 66 -9.16 -10.41 -6.27
CA ILE A 66 -8.09 -9.82 -5.48
C ILE A 66 -7.21 -10.90 -4.83
N ASP A 67 -7.81 -11.97 -4.30
CA ASP A 67 -7.09 -13.10 -3.71
C ASP A 67 -6.20 -13.81 -4.73
N LYS A 68 -6.66 -13.93 -5.99
CA LYS A 68 -5.84 -14.45 -7.08
C LYS A 68 -4.68 -13.52 -7.42
N LEU A 69 -4.93 -12.21 -7.50
CA LEU A 69 -3.87 -11.22 -7.75
C LEU A 69 -2.84 -11.24 -6.60
N ASP A 70 -3.30 -11.29 -5.35
CA ASP A 70 -2.43 -11.40 -4.17
C ASP A 70 -1.56 -12.65 -4.24
N LYS A 71 -2.16 -13.82 -4.46
CA LYS A 71 -1.44 -15.08 -4.63
C LYS A 71 -0.38 -14.98 -5.73
N ASP A 72 -0.74 -14.39 -6.87
CA ASP A 72 0.16 -14.15 -7.99
C ASP A 72 1.31 -13.19 -7.63
N MET A 73 1.07 -12.18 -6.79
CA MET A 73 2.11 -11.28 -6.31
C MET A 73 3.15 -12.00 -5.43
N GLN A 74 2.79 -13.12 -4.79
CA GLN A 74 3.73 -13.89 -3.98
C GLN A 74 4.89 -14.50 -4.78
N ASP A 75 4.77 -14.57 -6.12
CA ASP A 75 5.86 -14.95 -7.02
C ASP A 75 7.00 -13.91 -7.09
N HIS A 76 6.76 -12.69 -6.59
CA HIS A 76 7.72 -11.59 -6.65
C HIS A 76 8.52 -11.44 -5.34
N PRO A 77 9.74 -10.86 -5.40
CA PRO A 77 10.44 -10.39 -4.21
C PRO A 77 9.58 -9.48 -3.32
N LEU A 78 9.90 -9.44 -2.02
CA LEU A 78 9.14 -8.70 -1.01
C LEU A 78 8.83 -7.24 -1.42
N ASP A 79 9.83 -6.53 -1.94
CA ASP A 79 9.67 -5.13 -2.34
C ASP A 79 8.74 -4.97 -3.54
N GLU A 80 8.83 -5.87 -4.52
CA GLU A 80 7.98 -5.86 -5.71
C GLU A 80 6.53 -6.20 -5.36
N ARG A 81 6.28 -7.22 -4.53
CA ARG A 81 4.90 -7.54 -4.11
C ARG A 81 4.27 -6.43 -3.27
N ASN A 82 5.05 -5.80 -2.38
CA ASN A 82 4.58 -4.63 -1.62
C ASN A 82 4.24 -3.48 -2.56
N GLN A 83 5.10 -3.19 -3.54
CA GLN A 83 4.84 -2.16 -4.55
C GLN A 83 3.62 -2.48 -5.41
N LEU A 84 3.43 -3.73 -5.86
CA LEU A 84 2.25 -4.13 -6.64
C LEU A 84 0.97 -3.96 -5.83
N MET A 85 0.96 -4.38 -4.56
CA MET A 85 -0.22 -4.27 -3.70
C MET A 85 -0.55 -2.80 -3.37
N ASP A 86 0.46 -2.00 -3.02
CA ASP A 86 0.29 -0.56 -2.75
C ASP A 86 -0.19 0.18 -4.02
N TRP A 87 0.31 -0.22 -5.19
CA TRP A 87 -0.12 0.30 -6.50
C TRP A 87 -1.56 -0.10 -6.85
N LEU A 88 -1.96 -1.33 -6.56
CA LEU A 88 -3.34 -1.82 -6.71
C LEU A 88 -4.29 -1.04 -5.81
N MET A 89 -3.92 -0.81 -4.55
CA MET A 89 -4.71 0.02 -3.65
C MET A 89 -4.89 1.44 -4.17
N ALA A 90 -3.79 2.09 -4.55
CA ALA A 90 -3.80 3.50 -4.94
C ALA A 90 -4.57 3.77 -6.24
N ASN A 91 -4.47 2.85 -7.22
CA ASN A 91 -5.06 3.06 -8.55
C ASN A 91 -6.43 2.38 -8.72
N GLN A 92 -6.75 1.33 -7.95
CA GLN A 92 -7.99 0.58 -8.12
C GLN A 92 -8.83 0.50 -6.83
N LEU A 93 -8.29 -0.07 -5.75
CA LEU A 93 -9.12 -0.41 -4.57
C LEU A 93 -9.67 0.82 -3.84
N SER A 94 -8.91 1.91 -3.80
CA SER A 94 -9.36 3.17 -3.17
C SER A 94 -10.27 4.03 -4.05
N LYS A 95 -10.73 3.52 -5.20
CA LYS A 95 -11.53 4.26 -6.18
C LYS A 95 -13.02 3.88 -6.21
N ASP A 96 -13.41 2.81 -5.52
CA ASP A 96 -14.79 2.33 -5.49
C ASP A 96 -15.21 1.96 -4.07
N ARG A 97 -16.48 2.21 -3.72
CA ARG A 97 -17.01 1.96 -2.38
C ARG A 97 -16.96 0.48 -2.01
N LYS A 98 -17.23 -0.42 -2.97
CA LYS A 98 -17.19 -1.87 -2.73
C LYS A 98 -15.79 -2.32 -2.36
N THR A 99 -14.78 -1.88 -3.12
CA THR A 99 -13.39 -2.26 -2.86
C THR A 99 -12.83 -1.60 -1.60
N ILE A 100 -13.30 -0.40 -1.22
CA ILE A 100 -13.01 0.20 0.09
C ILE A 100 -13.54 -0.69 1.22
N SER A 101 -14.80 -1.13 1.14
CA SER A 101 -15.39 -2.00 2.14
C SER A 101 -14.63 -3.34 2.28
N LEU A 102 -14.10 -3.88 1.18
CA LEU A 102 -13.21 -5.05 1.24
C LEU A 102 -11.93 -4.73 2.01
N MET A 103 -11.23 -3.63 1.68
CA MET A 103 -10.00 -3.22 2.38
C MET A 103 -10.23 -3.05 3.89
N GLU A 104 -11.37 -2.49 4.30
CA GLU A 104 -11.74 -2.31 5.70
C GLU A 104 -11.97 -3.63 6.46
N SER A 105 -12.28 -4.72 5.75
CA SER A 105 -12.47 -6.06 6.34
C SER A 105 -11.16 -6.83 6.58
N TRP A 106 -10.04 -6.35 6.06
CA TRP A 106 -8.81 -7.13 5.95
C TRP A 106 -7.88 -7.09 7.17
N GLU A 107 -8.27 -6.46 8.29
CA GLU A 107 -7.43 -6.36 9.49
C GLU A 107 -6.86 -7.72 9.93
N ASN A 108 -7.68 -8.78 9.87
CA ASN A 108 -7.32 -10.14 10.26
C ASN A 108 -7.27 -11.11 9.05
N SER A 109 -7.08 -10.60 7.83
CA SER A 109 -6.97 -11.43 6.64
C SER A 109 -5.84 -12.47 6.79
N PRO A 110 -5.97 -13.71 6.28
CA PRO A 110 -4.86 -14.66 6.24
C PRO A 110 -3.69 -14.14 5.39
N SER A 111 -3.93 -13.27 4.40
CA SER A 111 -2.88 -12.65 3.59
C SER A 111 -2.22 -11.47 4.30
N SER A 112 -0.88 -11.48 4.37
CA SER A 112 -0.12 -10.33 4.88
C SER A 112 -0.21 -9.11 3.98
N LEU A 113 -0.36 -9.27 2.66
CA LEU A 113 -0.54 -8.14 1.75
C LEU A 113 -1.87 -7.43 1.98
N GLN A 114 -2.95 -8.18 2.25
CA GLN A 114 -4.25 -7.60 2.59
C GLN A 114 -4.22 -6.89 3.95
N ARG A 115 -3.63 -7.51 4.98
CA ARG A 115 -3.43 -6.85 6.28
C ARG A 115 -2.60 -5.57 6.15
N ARG A 116 -1.52 -5.60 5.35
CA ARG A 116 -0.73 -4.40 5.02
C ARG A 116 -1.61 -3.30 4.45
N ILE A 117 -2.48 -3.62 3.49
CA ILE A 117 -3.37 -2.62 2.88
C ILE A 117 -4.41 -2.08 3.83
N PHE A 118 -4.99 -2.91 4.71
CA PHE A 118 -5.86 -2.42 5.78
C PHE A 118 -5.17 -1.30 6.57
N TRP A 119 -3.99 -1.59 7.12
CA TRP A 119 -3.23 -0.62 7.92
C TRP A 119 -2.80 0.60 7.10
N TYR A 120 -2.25 0.40 5.90
CA TYR A 120 -1.81 1.50 5.06
C TYR A 120 -2.98 2.42 4.63
N TYR A 121 -4.16 1.86 4.41
CA TYR A 121 -5.37 2.64 4.15
C TYR A 121 -5.79 3.45 5.38
N GLN A 122 -5.76 2.87 6.60
CA GLN A 122 -6.03 3.60 7.85
C GLN A 122 -5.06 4.77 8.08
N ALA A 123 -3.78 4.58 7.75
CA ALA A 123 -2.78 5.65 7.78
C ALA A 123 -3.11 6.76 6.78
N ARG A 124 -3.46 6.39 5.54
CA ARG A 124 -3.80 7.33 4.47
C ARG A 124 -5.00 8.22 4.81
N LEU A 125 -6.04 7.66 5.44
CA LEU A 125 -7.22 8.41 5.89
C LEU A 125 -6.86 9.56 6.84
N ARG A 126 -5.79 9.39 7.64
CA ARG A 126 -5.30 10.40 8.59
C ARG A 126 -4.30 11.36 7.95
N TRP A 127 -3.40 10.81 7.12
CA TRP A 127 -2.35 11.59 6.45
C TRP A 127 -2.91 12.65 5.50
N LEU A 128 -4.00 12.34 4.79
CA LEU A 128 -4.59 13.26 3.79
C LEU A 128 -5.35 14.45 4.39
N GLY A 129 -5.31 14.65 5.72
CA GLY A 129 -5.88 15.82 6.38
C GLY A 129 -7.41 15.87 6.42
N GLN A 130 -8.08 14.76 6.14
CA GLN A 130 -9.53 14.62 6.33
C GLN A 130 -9.83 14.18 7.76
N THR A 131 -11.06 14.41 8.23
CA THR A 131 -11.51 13.88 9.53
C THR A 131 -11.44 12.34 9.49
N PRO A 132 -10.56 11.71 10.27
CA PRO A 132 -10.43 10.26 10.24
C PRO A 132 -11.64 9.60 10.92
N PRO A 133 -11.91 8.31 10.64
CA PRO A 133 -12.92 7.56 11.37
C PRO A 133 -12.61 7.54 12.88
N PRO A 134 -13.63 7.48 13.75
CA PRO A 134 -13.46 7.45 15.20
C PRO A 134 -12.97 6.09 15.72
N ASN A 135 -12.02 5.45 15.03
CA ASN A 135 -11.48 4.13 15.35
C ASN A 135 -10.04 4.16 15.90
N THR A 136 -9.46 5.35 16.15
CA THR A 136 -8.07 5.49 16.62
C THR A 136 -7.77 4.68 17.88
N GLU A 137 -8.68 4.65 18.85
CA GLU A 137 -8.52 3.87 20.08
C GLU A 137 -8.32 2.37 19.78
N GLN A 138 -9.18 1.82 18.93
CA GLN A 138 -9.15 0.40 18.54
C GLN A 138 -7.87 0.06 17.78
N LEU A 139 -7.47 0.92 16.84
CA LEU A 139 -6.24 0.73 16.06
C LEU A 139 -5.00 0.71 16.96
N LEU A 140 -4.88 1.65 17.91
CA LEU A 140 -3.72 1.68 18.81
C LEU A 140 -3.68 0.47 19.74
N SER A 141 -4.84 0.03 20.27
CA SER A 141 -4.91 -1.19 21.07
C SER A 141 -4.54 -2.45 20.27
N ALA A 142 -4.86 -2.50 18.98
CA ALA A 142 -4.43 -3.59 18.10
C ALA A 142 -2.92 -3.52 17.80
N ILE A 143 -2.39 -2.33 17.49
CA ILE A 143 -0.96 -2.08 17.28
C ILE A 143 -0.14 -2.55 18.49
N GLU A 144 -0.47 -2.07 19.68
CA GLU A 144 0.23 -2.41 20.93
C GLU A 144 0.26 -3.92 21.21
N ARG A 145 -0.77 -4.66 20.79
CA ARG A 145 -0.90 -6.10 21.04
C ARG A 145 -0.15 -6.95 20.02
N GLN A 146 -0.04 -6.49 18.77
CA GLN A 146 0.29 -7.36 17.63
C GLN A 146 1.51 -6.93 16.82
N ILE A 147 1.93 -5.65 16.84
CA ILE A 147 2.92 -5.11 15.90
C ILE A 147 4.25 -5.87 15.88
N GLU A 148 4.75 -6.32 17.04
CA GLU A 148 6.01 -7.06 17.14
C GLU A 148 5.92 -8.50 16.62
N LYS A 149 4.70 -9.05 16.50
CA LYS A 149 4.44 -10.43 16.07
C LYS A 149 4.03 -10.51 14.60
N GLU A 150 3.87 -9.38 13.94
CA GLU A 150 3.41 -9.31 12.56
C GLU A 150 4.53 -9.53 11.53
N LYS A 151 4.12 -9.82 10.30
CA LYS A 151 5.04 -9.88 9.16
C LYS A 151 5.64 -8.49 8.89
N PRO A 152 6.91 -8.38 8.45
CA PRO A 152 7.59 -7.09 8.25
C PRO A 152 6.79 -6.08 7.42
N GLU A 153 6.12 -6.54 6.36
CA GLU A 153 5.31 -5.69 5.50
C GLU A 153 4.04 -5.13 6.18
N VAL A 154 3.47 -5.87 7.13
CA VAL A 154 2.32 -5.43 7.95
C VAL A 154 2.79 -4.56 9.08
N GLN A 155 3.87 -4.96 9.76
CA GLN A 155 4.52 -4.22 10.85
C GLN A 155 4.87 -2.78 10.41
N TRP A 156 5.41 -2.62 9.20
CA TRP A 156 5.69 -1.29 8.65
C TRP A 156 4.41 -0.46 8.48
N ALA A 157 3.33 -1.05 7.96
CA ALA A 157 2.06 -0.34 7.76
C ALA A 157 1.36 0.01 9.10
N MET A 158 1.45 -0.86 10.10
CA MET A 158 1.01 -0.60 11.48
C MET A 158 1.78 0.56 12.09
N ASN A 159 3.12 0.53 11.99
CA ASN A 159 3.99 1.60 12.44
C ASN A 159 3.66 2.93 11.74
N PHE A 160 3.51 2.91 10.41
CA PHE A 160 3.13 4.08 9.62
C PHE A 160 1.76 4.65 10.04
N THR A 161 0.80 3.78 10.39
CA THR A 161 -0.50 4.18 10.95
C THR A 161 -0.34 4.91 12.28
N ALA A 162 0.42 4.33 13.23
CA ALA A 162 0.71 4.97 14.51
C ALA A 162 1.41 6.32 14.34
N GLY A 163 2.32 6.42 13.36
CA GLY A 163 3.01 7.67 13.02
C GLY A 163 2.03 8.78 12.64
N TRP A 164 1.13 8.53 11.69
CA TRP A 164 0.15 9.54 11.27
C TRP A 164 -0.92 9.84 12.32
N ILE A 165 -1.29 8.86 13.15
CA ILE A 165 -2.10 9.13 14.35
C ILE A 165 -1.36 10.13 15.24
N GLY A 166 -0.09 9.86 15.58
CA GLY A 166 0.66 10.72 16.48
C GLY A 166 0.96 12.12 15.93
N VAL A 167 1.09 12.26 14.61
CA VAL A 167 1.28 13.56 13.95
C VAL A 167 0.03 14.43 14.08
N PHE A 168 -1.15 13.91 13.73
CA PHE A 168 -2.37 14.73 13.62
C PHE A 168 -3.25 14.72 14.86
N ASP A 169 -3.26 13.63 15.64
CA ASP A 169 -4.10 13.49 16.82
C ASP A 169 -3.28 13.68 18.11
N LYS A 170 -3.21 14.94 18.58
CA LYS A 170 -2.43 15.32 19.76
C LYS A 170 -2.84 14.55 21.02
N LYS A 171 -4.09 14.12 21.12
CA LYS A 171 -4.59 13.31 22.25
C LYS A 171 -3.84 11.99 22.35
N TYR A 172 -3.51 11.38 21.21
CA TYR A 172 -2.88 10.05 21.15
C TYR A 172 -1.37 10.09 20.90
N ARG A 173 -0.79 11.27 20.66
CA ARG A 173 0.64 11.43 20.35
C ARG A 173 1.58 10.75 21.34
N ALA A 174 1.37 10.98 22.63
CA ALA A 174 2.21 10.37 23.68
C ALA A 174 2.16 8.83 23.63
N ARG A 175 0.97 8.27 23.36
CA ARG A 175 0.78 6.82 23.22
C ARG A 175 1.52 6.26 22.01
N CYS A 176 1.49 6.94 20.86
CA CYS A 176 2.24 6.52 19.68
C CYS A 176 3.76 6.60 19.88
N ILE A 177 4.25 7.64 20.58
CA ILE A 177 5.67 7.75 20.95
C ILE A 177 6.08 6.57 21.84
N GLU A 178 5.23 6.21 22.81
CA GLU A 178 5.50 5.10 23.71
C GLU A 178 5.54 3.74 22.99
N VAL A 179 4.66 3.52 21.99
CA VAL A 179 4.76 2.34 21.10
C VAL A 179 6.14 2.27 20.43
N GLY A 180 6.64 3.38 19.92
CA GLY A 180 7.97 3.45 19.32
C GLY A 180 9.10 3.15 20.30
N ASN A 181 9.05 3.76 21.48
CA ASN A 181 10.06 3.55 22.52
C ASN A 181 10.12 2.08 22.98
N LYS A 182 8.96 1.45 23.19
CA LYS A 182 8.87 0.05 23.63
C LYS A 182 9.36 -0.92 22.57
N THR A 183 8.92 -0.74 21.32
CA THR A 183 9.21 -1.69 20.25
C THR A 183 10.60 -1.50 19.65
N GLY A 184 11.15 -0.28 19.70
CA GLY A 184 12.45 0.06 19.09
C GLY A 184 12.48 -0.08 17.55
N LEU A 185 11.32 -0.29 16.91
CA LEU A 185 11.25 -0.55 15.47
C LEU A 185 11.80 0.63 14.66
N TYR A 186 12.66 0.31 13.69
CA TYR A 186 13.32 1.27 12.78
C TYR A 186 14.23 2.30 13.47
N LYS A 187 14.56 2.12 14.76
CA LYS A 187 15.49 3.01 15.46
C LYS A 187 16.87 2.96 14.80
N GLY A 188 17.41 4.13 14.47
CA GLY A 188 18.72 4.25 13.81
C GLY A 188 18.70 3.95 12.30
N GLU A 189 17.53 3.77 11.68
CA GLU A 189 17.39 3.65 10.23
C GLU A 189 18.00 4.87 9.52
N MET A 190 18.91 4.63 8.58
CA MET A 190 19.44 5.68 7.72
C MET A 190 18.47 5.92 6.56
N VAL A 191 18.00 7.16 6.43
CA VAL A 191 17.15 7.58 5.31
C VAL A 191 17.86 8.60 4.44
N SER A 192 17.55 8.62 3.15
CA SER A 192 18.07 9.64 2.23
C SER A 192 17.68 11.05 2.67
N LYS A 193 18.47 12.04 2.26
CA LYS A 193 18.23 13.45 2.57
C LYS A 193 16.81 13.88 2.15
N GLY A 194 16.05 14.41 3.09
CA GLY A 194 14.67 14.89 2.88
C GLY A 194 13.58 13.87 3.23
N CYS A 195 13.93 12.59 3.39
CA CYS A 195 13.03 11.56 3.89
C CYS A 195 12.93 11.62 5.43
N THR A 196 11.86 11.06 5.97
CA THR A 196 11.65 10.94 7.42
C THR A 196 11.85 9.48 7.85
N PRO A 197 12.66 9.20 8.89
CA PRO A 197 12.85 7.84 9.41
C PRO A 197 11.55 7.25 9.94
N ASN A 198 11.44 5.92 9.95
CA ASN A 198 10.22 5.25 10.42
C ASN A 198 10.15 5.09 11.95
N TYR A 199 11.21 5.40 12.71
CA TYR A 199 11.17 5.36 14.17
C TYR A 199 10.12 6.34 14.70
N LEU A 200 9.07 5.84 15.37
CA LEU A 200 7.87 6.64 15.69
C LEU A 200 8.16 7.98 16.39
N PRO A 201 9.01 8.06 17.43
CA PRO A 201 9.33 9.33 18.07
C PRO A 201 9.91 10.36 17.09
N ASP A 202 10.87 9.95 16.26
CA ASP A 202 11.51 10.82 15.26
C ASP A 202 10.54 11.16 14.13
N PHE A 203 9.80 10.18 13.63
CA PHE A 203 8.79 10.36 12.60
C PHE A 203 7.76 11.42 13.01
N ILE A 204 7.18 11.26 14.20
CA ILE A 204 6.15 12.15 14.74
C ILE A 204 6.72 13.55 14.92
N ALA A 205 7.92 13.69 15.50
CA ALA A 205 8.55 14.99 15.71
C ALA A 205 8.84 15.71 14.39
N ILE A 206 9.41 15.01 13.41
CA ILE A 206 9.80 15.58 12.11
C ILE A 206 8.57 15.93 11.28
N GLU A 207 7.59 15.03 11.12
CA GLU A 207 6.40 15.28 10.30
C GLU A 207 5.46 16.32 10.92
N SER A 208 5.39 16.41 12.26
CA SER A 208 4.66 17.49 12.95
C SER A 208 5.32 18.84 12.69
N LYS A 209 6.66 18.91 12.80
CA LYS A 209 7.43 20.14 12.51
C LYS A 209 7.26 20.59 11.05
N LYS A 210 7.32 19.68 10.08
CA LYS A 210 7.09 19.99 8.66
C LYS A 210 5.69 20.58 8.38
N ARG A 211 4.73 20.35 9.27
CA ARG A 211 3.32 20.79 9.14
C ARG A 211 2.93 21.89 10.11
N ASN A 212 3.84 22.40 10.94
CA ASN A 212 3.57 23.39 11.98
C ASN A 212 2.48 22.94 12.99
N LEU A 213 2.51 21.67 13.41
CA LEU A 213 1.54 21.06 14.36
C LEU A 213 2.08 20.88 15.77
#